data_AF-A0A3D5NWG1-F1
#
_entry.id   AF-A0A3D5NWG1-F1
#
_cell.length_a   1.000
_cell.length_b   1.000
_cell.length_c   1.000
_cell.angle_alpha   90.00
_cell.angle_beta   90.00
_cell.angle_gamma   90.00
#
_symmetry.space_group_name_H-M   'P 1'
#
loop_
_entity.id
_entity.type
_entity.pdbx_description
1 polymer ?
#
loop_
_entity_poly.entity_id
_entity_poly.type
_entity_poly.pdbx_seq_one_letter_code
_entity_poly.pdbx_strand_id
1 'polypeptide(L)'
;MPIEHEIWKIDKHPQPLAEASLRDENELEEMISRDVRLLNREWLIIGRQVMTGYGKRIDLLGIDASASLIVIELKKSRTARGSIYQSRCRRSMIH
;
A
#
# COMPACT_ATOMS: atom_id res chain seq x y z
N MET A 1 18.40 20.41 -16.97
CA MET A 1 17.06 21.01 -16.72
C MET A 1 16.20 19.91 -16.12
N PRO A 2 15.53 20.11 -14.96
CA PRO A 2 14.61 19.11 -14.43
C PRO A 2 13.32 19.14 -15.25
N ILE A 3 12.78 17.96 -15.55
CA ILE A 3 11.51 17.78 -16.27
C ILE A 3 10.43 17.78 -15.18
N GLU A 4 9.52 18.75 -15.21
CA GLU A 4 8.35 18.75 -14.32
C GLU A 4 7.23 17.93 -14.99
N HIS A 5 6.73 16.91 -14.28
CA HIS A 5 5.68 16.02 -14.76
C HIS A 5 4.37 16.40 -14.06
N GLU A 6 3.43 17.02 -14.77
CA GLU A 6 2.08 17.29 -14.26
C GLU A 6 1.11 16.15 -14.59
N ILE A 7 0.29 15.75 -13.62
CA ILE A 7 -0.75 14.75 -13.79
C ILE A 7 -2.08 15.45 -14.06
N TRP A 8 -2.77 15.08 -15.14
CA TRP A 8 -4.03 15.69 -15.54
C TRP A 8 -5.19 14.72 -15.41
N LYS A 9 -6.31 15.18 -14.84
CA LYS A 9 -7.58 14.42 -14.88
C LYS A 9 -8.25 14.71 -16.22
N ILE A 10 -8.42 13.65 -17.03
CA ILE A 10 -9.12 13.74 -18.32
C ILE A 10 -10.62 13.54 -18.06
N ASP A 11 -11.37 14.64 -18.06
CA ASP A 11 -12.84 14.69 -17.95
C ASP A 11 -13.38 15.76 -18.93
N LYS A 12 -14.69 16.07 -18.93
CA LYS A 12 -15.30 17.08 -19.82
C LYS A 12 -14.60 18.44 -19.79
N HIS A 13 -13.98 18.78 -18.65
CA HIS A 13 -13.04 19.88 -18.52
C HIS A 13 -11.74 19.31 -17.94
N PRO A 14 -10.65 19.22 -18.73
CA PRO A 14 -9.37 18.74 -18.22
C PRO A 14 -8.85 19.70 -17.14
N GLN A 15 -8.57 19.17 -15.96
CA GLN A 15 -8.05 19.94 -14.84
C GLN A 15 -6.75 19.32 -14.33
N PRO A 16 -5.73 20.13 -13.99
CA PRO A 16 -4.53 19.63 -13.33
C PRO A 16 -4.93 18.98 -12.00
N LEU A 17 -4.43 17.78 -11.75
CA LEU A 17 -4.67 17.09 -10.49
C LEU A 17 -3.86 17.81 -9.42
N ALA A 18 -4.54 18.55 -8.53
CA ALA A 18 -3.89 19.21 -7.41
C ALA A 18 -3.13 18.18 -6.58
N GLU A 19 -1.87 18.48 -6.25
CA GLU A 19 -1.09 17.66 -5.32
C GLU A 19 -1.79 17.64 -3.97
N ALA A 20 -2.40 16.51 -3.62
CA ALA A 20 -2.92 16.27 -2.29
C ALA A 20 -1.78 15.72 -1.41
N SER A 21 -1.48 16.39 -0.31
CA SER A 21 -0.61 15.84 0.72
C SER A 21 -1.43 15.02 1.71
N LEU A 22 -1.03 13.77 1.91
CA LEU A 22 -1.55 12.94 2.99
C LEU A 22 -0.96 13.47 4.30
N ARG A 23 -1.80 13.73 5.30
CA ARG A 23 -1.36 14.33 6.57
C ARG A 23 -0.69 13.31 7.49
N ASP A 24 -1.12 12.05 7.45
CA ASP A 24 -0.59 10.99 8.32
C ASP A 24 -0.68 9.58 7.70
N GLU A 25 0.07 8.63 8.26
CA GLU A 25 0.06 7.21 7.86
C GLU A 25 -1.31 6.56 8.07
N ASN A 26 -2.05 6.97 9.11
CA ASN A 26 -3.38 6.43 9.37
C ASN A 26 -4.40 6.75 8.27
N GLU A 27 -4.31 7.94 7.64
CA GLU A 27 -5.19 8.29 6.51
C GLU A 27 -4.89 7.41 5.29
N LEU A 28 -3.61 7.17 5.01
CA LEU A 28 -3.19 6.32 3.90
C LEU A 28 -3.59 4.86 4.15
N GLU A 29 -3.40 4.36 5.37
CA GLU A 29 -3.82 3.01 5.75
C GLU A 29 -5.34 2.85 5.63
N GLU A 30 -6.12 3.83 6.09
CA GLU A 30 -7.57 3.84 5.94
C GLU A 30 -7.99 3.82 4.46
N MET A 31 -7.32 4.59 3.60
CA MET A 31 -7.59 4.60 2.17
C MET A 31 -7.30 3.25 1.51
N ILE A 32 -6.14 2.65 1.81
CA ILE A 32 -5.76 1.34 1.27
C ILE A 32 -6.65 0.23 1.83
N SER A 33 -7.04 0.31 3.11
CA SER A 33 -7.94 -0.65 3.73
C SER A 33 -9.34 -0.60 3.14
N ARG A 34 -9.82 0.60 2.76
CA ARG A 34 -11.11 0.79 2.09
C ARG A 34 -11.07 0.30 0.65
N ASP A 35 -9.97 0.53 -0.05
CA ASP A 35 -9.81 0.10 -1.42
C ASP A 35 -8.38 -0.36 -1.74
N VAL A 36 -8.12 -1.64 -1.51
CA VAL A 36 -6.82 -2.27 -1.81
C VAL A 36 -6.51 -2.30 -3.31
N ARG A 37 -7.53 -2.10 -4.16
CA ARG A 37 -7.36 -2.03 -5.62
C ARG A 37 -6.49 -0.84 -6.04
N LEU A 38 -6.30 0.13 -5.15
CA LEU A 38 -5.31 1.20 -5.31
C LEU A 38 -3.87 0.68 -5.43
N LEU A 39 -3.56 -0.46 -4.81
CA LEU A 39 -2.27 -1.13 -4.92
C LEU A 39 -2.30 -2.27 -5.94
N ASN A 40 -3.27 -3.17 -5.83
CA ASN A 40 -3.48 -4.27 -6.76
C ASN A 40 -4.93 -4.79 -6.64
N ARG A 41 -5.55 -5.08 -7.78
CA ARG A 41 -6.95 -5.55 -7.84
C ARG A 41 -7.16 -6.97 -7.33
N GLU A 42 -6.10 -7.78 -7.29
CA GLU A 42 -6.16 -9.20 -6.91
C GLU A 42 -5.74 -9.46 -5.46
N TRP A 43 -5.47 -8.40 -4.69
CA TRP A 43 -5.13 -8.53 -3.29
C TRP A 43 -6.37 -8.42 -2.42
N LEU A 44 -6.37 -9.14 -1.32
CA LEU A 44 -7.39 -9.08 -0.30
C LEU A 44 -6.73 -8.84 1.05
N ILE A 45 -7.13 -7.77 1.74
CA ILE A 45 -6.63 -7.46 3.09
C ILE A 45 -7.35 -8.36 4.10
N ILE A 46 -6.57 -9.07 4.92
CA ILE A 46 -7.04 -10.00 5.95
C ILE A 46 -6.77 -9.50 7.37
N GLY A 47 -5.93 -8.47 7.54
CA GLY A 47 -5.61 -7.91 8.85
C GLY A 47 -4.98 -6.52 8.77
N ARG A 48 -5.19 -5.74 9.82
CA ARG A 48 -4.64 -4.40 10.00
C ARG A 48 -3.86 -4.33 11.30
N GLN A 49 -2.74 -3.61 11.32
CA GLN A 49 -1.91 -3.37 12.50
C GLN A 49 -1.60 -4.67 13.27
N VAL A 50 -1.24 -5.73 12.52
CA VAL A 50 -1.10 -7.09 13.05
C VAL A 50 0.19 -7.20 13.88
N MET A 51 0.05 -7.53 15.16
CA MET A 51 1.21 -7.83 16.00
C MET A 51 1.77 -9.21 15.65
N THR A 52 3.07 -9.26 15.34
CA THR A 52 3.80 -10.51 15.15
C THR A 52 4.35 -10.99 16.49
N GLY A 53 4.54 -12.31 16.63
CA GLY A 53 5.10 -12.92 17.85
C GLY A 53 6.53 -12.49 18.20
N TYR A 54 7.19 -11.71 17.34
CA TYR A 54 8.51 -11.13 17.55
C TYR A 54 8.47 -9.66 17.99
N GLY A 55 7.29 -9.16 18.38
CA GLY A 55 7.11 -7.79 18.88
C GLY A 55 7.10 -6.71 17.79
N LYS A 56 7.16 -7.09 16.50
CA LYS A 56 6.99 -6.16 15.38
C LYS A 56 5.53 -6.07 14.97
N ARG A 57 5.10 -4.88 14.59
CA ARG A 57 3.75 -4.60 14.10
C ARG A 57 3.80 -4.44 12.58
N ILE A 58 2.92 -5.15 11.89
CA ILE A 58 2.73 -5.05 10.44
C ILE A 58 1.57 -4.09 10.20
N ASP A 59 1.72 -3.11 9.32
CA ASP A 59 0.63 -2.15 9.06
C ASP A 59 -0.58 -2.83 8.41
N LEU A 60 -0.37 -3.58 7.34
CA LEU A 60 -1.43 -4.27 6.61
C LEU A 60 -0.98 -5.69 6.22
N LEU A 61 -1.86 -6.67 6.42
CA LEU A 61 -1.66 -8.06 6.06
C LEU A 61 -2.72 -8.46 5.03
N GLY A 62 -2.28 -9.05 3.92
CA GLY A 62 -3.16 -9.49 2.84
C GLY A 62 -2.79 -10.84 2.26
N ILE A 63 -3.57 -11.27 1.29
CA ILE A 63 -3.36 -12.48 0.49
C ILE A 63 -3.60 -12.15 -0.99
N ASP A 64 -2.85 -12.79 -1.90
CA ASP A 64 -3.09 -12.69 -3.34
C ASP A 64 -3.94 -13.86 -3.90
N ALA A 65 -4.27 -13.78 -5.19
CA ALA A 65 -5.00 -14.81 -5.92
C ALA A 65 -4.30 -16.20 -5.92
N SER A 66 -3.00 -16.27 -5.63
CA SER A 66 -2.25 -17.53 -5.51
C SER A 66 -2.25 -18.11 -4.09
N ALA A 67 -3.03 -17.51 -3.18
CA ALA A 67 -3.03 -17.80 -1.75
C ALA A 67 -1.69 -17.50 -1.04
N SER A 68 -0.86 -16.62 -1.61
CA SER A 68 0.38 -16.17 -0.97
C SER A 68 0.12 -15.00 -0.03
N LEU A 69 0.74 -15.03 1.16
CA LEU A 69 0.68 -13.93 2.12
C LEU A 69 1.48 -12.72 1.63
N ILE A 70 0.87 -11.55 1.77
CA ILE A 70 1.46 -10.24 1.44
C ILE A 70 1.51 -9.40 2.70
N VAL A 71 2.67 -8.82 2.96
CA VAL A 71 2.89 -7.85 4.03
C VAL A 71 3.05 -6.49 3.37
N ILE A 72 2.25 -5.53 3.81
CA ILE A 72 2.26 -4.16 3.31
C ILE A 72 2.69 -3.28 4.48
N GLU A 73 3.87 -2.66 4.34
CA GLU A 73 4.43 -1.71 5.30
C GLU A 73 4.38 -0.32 4.67
N LEU A 74 3.82 0.65 5.39
CA LEU A 74 3.69 2.03 4.92
C LEU A 74 4.92 2.83 5.35
N LYS A 75 5.35 3.78 4.50
CA LYS A 75 6.52 4.63 4.77
C LYS A 75 6.18 6.11 4.65
N LYS A 76 6.45 6.88 5.71
CA LYS A 76 6.38 8.36 5.70
C LYS A 76 7.25 8.98 4.59
N SER A 77 6.57 9.73 3.71
CA SER A 77 6.96 10.63 2.60
C SER A 77 8.46 10.78 2.25
N ARG A 78 8.86 10.82 0.97
CA ARG A 78 8.66 11.92 0.00
C ARG A 78 8.87 11.32 -1.40
N THR A 79 7.86 11.36 -2.27
CA THR A 79 7.97 10.95 -3.69
C THR A 79 8.61 9.56 -3.90
N ALA A 80 8.02 8.51 -3.33
CA ALA A 80 8.50 7.14 -3.55
C ALA A 80 7.47 6.34 -4.33
N ARG A 81 7.80 6.05 -5.59
CA ARG A 81 7.19 4.99 -6.41
C ARG A 81 6.85 3.79 -5.52
N GLY A 82 5.60 3.33 -5.54
CA GLY A 82 5.06 2.30 -4.66
C GLY A 82 6.05 1.18 -4.39
N SER A 83 6.69 1.22 -3.21
CA SER A 83 7.63 0.19 -2.81
C SER A 83 6.85 -0.84 -2.02
N ILE A 84 6.43 -1.89 -2.71
CA ILE A 84 5.76 -3.04 -2.12
C ILE A 84 6.87 -4.03 -1.73
N TYR A 85 7.00 -4.37 -0.45
CA TYR A 85 7.90 -5.44 -0.02
C TYR A 85 7.15 -6.77 -0.01
N GLN A 86 7.23 -7.53 -1.11
CA GLN A 86 6.72 -8.90 -1.14
C GLN A 86 7.70 -9.83 -0.37
N SER A 87 7.46 -9.99 0.92
CA SER A 87 8.20 -10.95 1.73
C SER A 87 7.58 -12.33 1.56
N ARG A 88 8.19 -13.20 0.75
CA ARG A 88 7.78 -14.61 0.62
C ARG A 88 8.03 -15.33 1.94
N CYS A 89 7.05 -15.36 2.83
CA CYS A 89 7.15 -16.09 4.09
C CYS A 89 7.06 -17.60 3.82
N ARG A 90 8.19 -18.26 3.55
CA ARG A 90 8.29 -19.73 3.62
C ARG A 90 8.27 -20.14 5.09
N ARG A 91 7.08 -20.39 5.64
CA ARG A 91 6.96 -20.99 6.97
C ARG A 91 7.03 -22.51 6.84
N SER A 92 8.23 -23.07 7.05
CA SER A 92 8.35 -24.45 7.51
C SER A 92 7.96 -24.42 8.98
N MET A 93 6.74 -24.85 9.28
CA MET A 93 6.27 -25.08 10.65
C MET A 93 6.40 -26.58 10.89
N ILE A 94 7.61 -27.02 11.23
CA ILE A 94 7.82 -28.28 11.94
C ILE A 94 7.54 -27.95 13.40
N HIS A 95 6.46 -28.54 13.95
CA HIS A 95 6.41 -29.27 15.22
C HIS A 95 5.19 -30.17 15.13
#